data_AF-A0A2N2HES8-F1
#
_entry.id   AF-A0A2N2HES8-F1
#
_cell.length_a   1.000
_cell.length_b   1.000
_cell.length_c   1.000
_cell.angle_alpha   90.00
_cell.angle_beta   90.00
_cell.angle_gamma   90.00
#
_symmetry.space_group_name_H-M   'P 1'
#
loop_
_entity.id
_entity.type
_entity.pdbx_description
1 polymer ?
#
loop_
_entity_poly.entity_id
_entity_poly.type
_entity_poly.pdbx_seq_one_letter_code
_entity_poly.pdbx_strand_id
1 'polypeptide(L)'
;MIRALWTSASGMIAQQLNLDVTANNLANVNTTGFKKNRAEFEDLMYQNMKIAGSSNQEGSRLPTGMQVGMGVRPVSVHKIFSQGDFQNTGNQLDLVIEGDGFFRVDRNGEESYTRSGAFKLDSEGRIVTDNGHPLQPEFIVPPETQNIVVTEDGRLTCVDKAGGEIASNRTACTVAV
;
A
#
# COMPACT_ATOMS: atom_id res chain seq x y z
N MET A 1 7.92 22.54 -34.74
CA MET A 1 8.25 23.12 -33.41
C MET A 1 7.22 22.80 -32.34
N ILE A 2 5.91 23.04 -32.54
CA ILE A 2 4.88 22.84 -31.49
C ILE A 2 4.87 21.41 -30.89
N ARG A 3 5.12 20.38 -31.72
CA ARG A 3 5.09 18.97 -31.28
C ARG A 3 6.19 18.61 -30.29
N ALA A 4 7.42 19.05 -30.55
CA ALA A 4 8.55 18.81 -29.65
C ALA A 4 8.30 19.42 -28.26
N LEU A 5 7.62 20.57 -28.20
CA LEU A 5 7.23 21.19 -26.95
C LEU A 5 6.20 20.35 -26.19
N TRP A 6 5.18 19.80 -26.86
CA TRP A 6 4.20 18.91 -26.24
C TRP A 6 4.80 17.58 -25.75
N THR A 7 5.70 16.98 -26.55
CA THR A 7 6.43 15.77 -26.14
C THR A 7 7.33 16.05 -24.93
N SER A 8 8.02 17.20 -24.91
CA SER A 8 8.86 17.60 -23.76
C SER A 8 8.01 17.91 -22.53
N ALA A 9 6.88 18.60 -22.70
CA ALA A 9 5.96 18.94 -21.61
C ALA A 9 5.33 17.69 -20.98
N SER A 10 4.88 16.73 -21.80
CA SER A 10 4.35 15.46 -21.30
C SER A 10 5.42 14.64 -20.56
N GLY A 11 6.67 14.63 -21.04
CA GLY A 11 7.80 14.06 -20.31
C GLY A 11 8.05 14.74 -18.96
N MET A 12 8.00 16.07 -18.90
CA MET A 12 8.19 16.83 -17.66
C MET A 12 7.09 16.52 -16.63
N ILE A 13 5.82 16.48 -17.06
CA ILE A 13 4.68 16.14 -16.19
C ILE A 13 4.81 14.71 -15.66
N ALA A 14 5.22 13.76 -16.51
CA ALA A 14 5.45 12.38 -16.09
C ALA A 14 6.57 12.29 -15.05
N GLN A 15 7.67 13.02 -15.24
CA GLN A 15 8.77 13.06 -14.27
C GLN A 15 8.38 13.75 -12.97
N GLN A 16 7.57 14.82 -13.03
CA GLN A 16 7.02 15.46 -11.83
C GLN A 16 6.22 14.46 -10.99
N LEU A 17 5.29 13.72 -11.62
CA LEU A 17 4.52 12.69 -10.92
C LEU A 17 5.43 11.61 -10.32
N ASN A 18 6.47 11.18 -11.05
CA ASN A 18 7.43 10.19 -10.55
C ASN A 18 8.16 10.69 -9.29
N LEU A 19 8.57 11.96 -9.30
CA LEU A 19 9.21 12.61 -8.15
C LEU A 19 8.23 12.72 -6.98
N ASP A 20 6.99 13.11 -7.22
CA ASP A 20 5.97 13.23 -6.16
C ASP A 20 5.67 11.88 -5.50
N VAL A 21 5.52 10.81 -6.29
CA VAL A 21 5.30 9.44 -5.77
C VAL A 21 6.53 8.96 -4.99
N THR A 22 7.74 9.21 -5.50
CA THR A 22 8.98 8.82 -4.82
C THR A 22 9.17 9.60 -3.51
N ALA A 23 8.88 10.90 -3.51
CA ALA A 23 8.94 11.74 -2.32
C ALA A 23 7.94 11.28 -1.26
N ASN A 24 6.71 10.92 -1.66
CA ASN A 24 5.72 10.37 -0.75
C ASN A 24 6.16 9.03 -0.13
N ASN A 25 6.76 8.14 -0.92
CA ASN A 25 7.32 6.90 -0.41
C ASN A 25 8.45 7.13 0.59
N LEU A 26 9.36 8.07 0.29
CA LEU A 26 10.48 8.40 1.16
C LEU A 26 10.00 9.02 2.48
N ALA A 27 9.00 9.91 2.43
CA ALA A 27 8.43 10.54 3.62
C ALA A 27 7.76 9.52 4.56
N ASN A 28 7.21 8.44 4.01
CA ASN A 28 6.49 7.40 4.77
C ASN A 28 7.32 6.14 5.03
N VAL A 29 8.64 6.19 4.87
CA VAL A 29 9.53 5.03 5.09
C VAL A 29 9.44 4.46 6.51
N ASN A 30 9.18 5.33 7.50
CA ASN A 30 9.06 4.93 8.91
C ASN A 30 7.61 4.74 9.37
N THR A 31 6.64 4.89 8.47
CA THR A 31 5.22 4.73 8.81
C THR A 31 4.88 3.24 8.89
N THR A 32 4.39 2.77 10.03
CA THR A 32 4.07 1.36 10.25
C THR A 32 2.94 0.90 9.32
N GLY A 33 3.13 -0.24 8.65
CA GLY A 33 2.14 -0.79 7.72
C GLY A 33 2.02 -0.05 6.38
N PHE A 34 2.88 0.93 6.08
CA PHE A 34 2.88 1.62 4.80
C PHE A 34 3.26 0.70 3.64
N LYS A 35 2.58 0.85 2.50
CA LYS A 35 2.84 0.12 1.25
C LYS A 35 3.26 1.09 0.17
N LYS A 36 4.42 0.84 -0.44
CA LYS A 36 5.02 1.73 -1.44
C LYS A 36 4.15 1.84 -2.68
N ASN A 37 4.09 3.03 -3.24
CA ASN A 37 3.42 3.32 -4.50
C ASN A 37 4.45 3.38 -5.65
N ARG A 38 4.06 3.01 -6.86
CA ARG A 38 4.90 3.11 -8.06
C ARG A 38 4.09 3.74 -9.18
N ALA A 39 4.65 4.78 -9.81
CA ALA A 39 4.06 5.37 -11.00
C ALA A 39 4.38 4.52 -12.23
N GLU A 40 3.37 4.28 -13.06
CA GLU A 40 3.49 3.57 -14.32
C GLU A 40 3.17 4.51 -15.49
N PHE A 41 3.93 4.34 -16.58
CA PHE A 41 3.88 5.23 -17.73
C PHE A 41 3.78 4.40 -19.00
N GLU A 42 3.04 4.92 -19.97
CA GLU A 42 2.88 4.35 -21.31
C GLU A 42 3.18 5.40 -22.37
N ASP A 43 3.66 4.92 -23.53
CA ASP A 43 3.82 5.76 -24.70
C ASP A 43 2.46 6.10 -25.33
N LEU A 44 2.42 7.26 -25.99
CA LEU A 44 1.26 7.67 -26.76
C LEU A 44 1.36 7.14 -28.19
N MET A 45 0.21 7.08 -28.86
CA MET A 45 0.10 6.59 -30.23
C MET A 45 1.11 7.27 -31.17
N TYR A 46 1.62 6.52 -32.13
CA TYR A 46 2.63 6.99 -33.07
C TYR A 46 1.94 7.61 -34.29
N GLN A 47 2.45 8.74 -34.77
CA GLN A 47 2.00 9.30 -36.04
C GLN A 47 2.87 8.77 -37.19
N ASN A 48 2.22 8.13 -38.16
CA ASN A 48 2.84 7.71 -39.41
C ASN A 48 2.97 8.91 -40.36
N MET A 49 4.20 9.39 -40.58
CA MET A 49 4.51 10.45 -41.54
C MET A 49 4.78 9.90 -42.94
N LYS A 50 5.37 8.70 -43.03
CA LYS A 50 5.55 7.96 -44.28
C LYS A 50 5.32 6.48 -44.03
N ILE A 51 4.54 5.85 -44.90
CA ILE A 51 4.27 4.41 -44.83
C ILE A 51 5.34 3.71 -45.68
N ALA A 52 5.99 2.68 -45.14
CA ALA A 52 6.97 1.90 -45.88
C ALA A 52 6.33 1.31 -47.15
N GLY A 53 7.00 1.42 -48.29
CA GLY A 53 6.48 0.92 -49.57
C GLY A 53 5.55 1.86 -50.35
N SER A 54 5.28 3.09 -49.89
CA SER A 54 4.59 4.09 -50.72
C SER A 54 5.43 4.52 -51.93
N SER A 55 4.80 4.86 -53.05
CA SER A 55 5.50 5.33 -54.26
C SER A 55 5.94 6.79 -54.11
N ASN A 56 7.21 7.09 -54.35
CA ASN A 56 7.66 8.48 -54.53
C ASN A 56 7.17 9.05 -55.88
N GLN A 57 7.24 10.37 -56.04
CA GLN A 57 6.90 11.07 -57.30
C GLN A 57 7.76 10.61 -58.49
N GLU A 58 8.90 9.96 -58.25
CA GLU A 58 9.79 9.36 -59.26
C GLU A 58 9.59 7.85 -59.47
N GLY A 59 8.54 7.23 -58.91
CA GLY A 59 8.23 5.79 -59.11
C GLY A 59 9.07 4.81 -58.29
N SER A 60 10.04 5.28 -57.50
CA SER A 60 10.79 4.46 -56.54
C SER A 60 10.00 4.23 -55.24
N ARG A 61 10.02 3.00 -54.70
CA ARG A 61 9.35 2.66 -53.43
C ARG A 61 10.22 3.11 -52.25
N LEU A 62 9.63 3.77 -51.25
CA LEU A 62 10.39 4.12 -50.06
C LEU A 62 10.76 2.85 -49.26
N PRO A 63 12.04 2.64 -48.93
CA PRO A 63 12.50 1.46 -48.20
C PRO A 63 12.14 1.49 -46.71
N THR A 64 11.93 2.67 -46.11
CA THR A 64 11.63 2.82 -44.67
C THR A 64 10.43 3.73 -44.42
N GLY A 65 9.56 3.32 -43.50
CA GLY A 65 8.51 4.19 -42.95
C GLY A 65 9.10 5.21 -41.98
N MET A 66 8.38 6.30 -41.74
CA MET A 66 8.72 7.25 -40.67
C MET A 66 7.55 7.36 -39.71
N GLN A 67 7.81 7.02 -38.45
CA GLN A 67 6.88 7.12 -37.34
C GLN A 67 7.43 8.07 -36.28
N VAL A 68 6.57 8.91 -35.70
CA VAL A 68 6.96 9.85 -34.66
C VAL A 68 6.05 9.64 -33.45
N GLY A 69 6.64 9.31 -32.30
CA GLY A 69 5.90 9.14 -31.04
C GLY A 69 5.35 10.47 -30.53
N MET A 70 4.15 10.44 -29.94
CA MET A 70 3.47 11.65 -29.47
C MET A 70 3.78 12.02 -28.00
N GLY A 71 4.59 11.23 -27.30
CA GLY A 71 5.01 11.48 -25.92
C GLY A 71 4.64 10.34 -24.98
N VAL A 72 4.52 10.66 -23.69
CA VAL A 72 4.28 9.71 -22.60
C VAL A 72 3.11 10.17 -21.75
N ARG A 73 2.36 9.24 -21.16
CA ARG A 73 1.29 9.54 -20.20
C ARG A 73 1.42 8.66 -18.96
N PRO A 74 1.19 9.20 -17.75
CA PRO A 74 1.01 8.39 -16.56
C PRO A 74 -0.31 7.62 -16.63
N VAL A 75 -0.26 6.30 -16.39
CA VAL A 75 -1.40 5.39 -16.50
C VAL A 75 -2.03 5.19 -15.14
N SER A 76 -1.21 4.80 -14.17
CA SER A 76 -1.66 4.49 -12.82
C SER A 76 -0.55 4.71 -11.81
N VAL A 77 -0.94 4.82 -10.55
CA VAL A 77 -0.03 4.71 -9.41
C VAL A 77 -0.43 3.45 -8.67
N HIS A 78 0.36 2.39 -8.84
CA HIS A 78 0.06 1.08 -8.27
C HIS A 78 0.70 0.92 -6.88
N LYS A 79 -0.04 0.34 -5.95
CA LYS A 79 0.42 0.05 -4.59
C LYS A 79 1.03 -1.35 -4.52
N ILE A 80 2.28 -1.46 -4.09
CA ILE A 80 3.01 -2.71 -4.03
C ILE A 80 2.90 -3.30 -2.61
N PHE A 81 2.24 -4.44 -2.50
CA PHE A 81 2.05 -5.18 -1.26
C PHE A 81 3.21 -6.14 -0.97
N SER A 82 4.43 -5.62 -0.85
CA SER A 82 5.56 -6.42 -0.38
C SER A 82 5.59 -6.46 1.15
N GLN A 83 6.04 -7.59 1.71
CA GLN A 83 6.40 -7.66 3.12
C GLN A 83 7.69 -6.85 3.35
N GLY A 84 7.72 -6.07 4.42
CA GLY A 84 8.89 -5.31 4.85
C GLY A 84 9.56 -5.97 6.05
N ASP A 85 10.64 -5.36 6.52
CA ASP A 85 11.37 -5.82 7.69
C ASP A 85 10.53 -5.65 8.97
N PHE A 86 10.65 -6.62 9.86
CA PHE A 86 10.04 -6.59 11.17
C PHE A 86 11.01 -5.99 12.18
N GLN A 87 10.50 -5.09 13.04
CA GLN A 87 11.25 -4.54 14.16
C GLN A 87 10.54 -4.94 15.44
N ASN A 88 11.28 -5.56 16.36
CA ASN A 88 10.73 -5.92 17.66
C ASN A 88 10.76 -4.70 18.58
N THR A 89 9.59 -4.23 19.00
CA THR A 89 9.45 -3.06 19.88
C THR A 89 9.45 -3.44 21.37
N GLY A 90 9.29 -4.73 21.71
CA GLY A 90 9.16 -5.21 23.08
C GLY A 90 7.82 -4.89 23.75
N ASN A 91 6.89 -4.25 23.04
CA ASN A 91 5.53 -4.01 23.51
C ASN A 91 4.64 -5.22 23.21
N GLN A 92 3.83 -5.66 24.18
CA GLN A 92 2.98 -6.85 24.05
C GLN A 92 1.80 -6.64 23.07
N LEU A 93 1.40 -5.39 22.87
CA LEU A 93 0.28 -5.02 21.99
C LEU A 93 0.72 -4.63 20.58
N ASP A 94 2.02 -4.60 20.32
CA ASP A 94 2.54 -4.35 18.98
C ASP A 94 2.54 -5.67 18.22
N LEU A 95 1.57 -5.81 17.32
CA LEU A 95 1.35 -7.04 16.57
C LEU A 95 1.78 -6.87 15.13
N VAL A 96 2.20 -7.98 14.53
CA VAL A 96 2.46 -8.01 13.10
C VAL A 96 1.90 -9.29 12.50
N ILE A 97 1.37 -9.15 11.29
CA ILE A 97 0.94 -10.27 10.47
C ILE A 97 2.13 -10.66 9.60
N GLU A 98 2.50 -11.94 9.58
CA GLU A 98 3.41 -12.51 8.61
C GLU A 98 2.59 -13.10 7.44
N GLY A 99 2.95 -12.75 6.20
CA GLY A 99 2.20 -13.16 5.01
C GLY A 99 1.03 -12.24 4.66
N ASP A 100 -0.02 -12.77 4.05
CA ASP A 100 -1.15 -11.97 3.55
C ASP A 100 -2.24 -11.77 4.62
N GLY A 101 -2.90 -10.60 4.62
CA GLY A 101 -4.01 -10.30 5.52
C GLY A 101 -4.02 -8.88 6.07
N PHE A 102 -5.11 -8.51 6.75
CA PHE A 102 -5.24 -7.21 7.40
C PHE A 102 -5.94 -7.36 8.75
N PHE A 103 -5.63 -6.45 9.67
CA PHE A 103 -6.42 -6.26 10.88
C PHE A 103 -7.70 -5.51 10.53
N ARG A 104 -8.83 -6.01 11.03
CA ARG A 104 -10.11 -5.33 10.90
C ARG A 104 -10.33 -4.40 12.09
N VAL A 105 -10.62 -3.14 11.83
CA VAL A 105 -10.90 -2.11 12.84
C VAL A 105 -12.23 -1.45 12.54
N ASP A 106 -12.94 -1.01 13.56
CA ASP A 106 -14.18 -0.26 13.39
C ASP A 106 -13.92 1.25 13.39
N ARG A 107 -14.18 1.90 12.26
CA ARG A 107 -14.09 3.34 12.10
C ARG A 107 -15.49 3.94 12.17
N ASN A 108 -15.92 4.29 13.38
CA ASN A 108 -17.20 4.96 13.63
C ASN A 108 -18.42 4.20 13.06
N GLY A 109 -18.42 2.87 13.13
CA GLY A 109 -19.48 2.00 12.61
C GLY A 109 -19.21 1.41 11.22
N GLU A 110 -18.07 1.71 10.60
CA GLU A 110 -17.64 1.14 9.32
C GLU A 110 -16.42 0.23 9.49
N GLU A 111 -16.51 -1.01 8.99
CA GLU A 111 -15.39 -1.93 8.97
C GLU A 111 -14.28 -1.42 8.04
N SER A 112 -13.12 -1.12 8.63
CA SER A 112 -11.91 -0.67 7.95
C SER A 112 -10.78 -1.69 8.14
N TYR A 113 -9.80 -1.68 7.23
CA TYR A 113 -8.66 -2.60 7.25
C TYR A 113 -7.34 -1.84 7.44
N THR A 114 -6.49 -2.34 8.32
CA THR A 114 -5.16 -1.79 8.57
C THR A 114 -4.11 -2.89 8.64
N ARG A 115 -2.89 -2.56 8.20
CA ARG A 115 -1.71 -3.40 8.40
C ARG A 115 -0.81 -2.86 9.52
N SER A 116 -1.14 -1.68 10.06
CA SER A 116 -0.46 -1.17 11.25
C SER A 116 -0.97 -1.94 12.47
N GLY A 117 -0.05 -2.55 13.21
CA GLY A 117 -0.37 -3.28 14.44
C GLY A 117 0.12 -2.57 15.70
N ALA A 118 0.27 -1.24 15.65
CA ALA A 118 0.52 -0.44 16.84
C ALA A 118 -0.79 -0.22 17.60
N PHE A 119 -1.14 -1.16 18.47
CA PHE A 119 -2.36 -1.10 19.27
C PHE A 119 -2.09 -0.63 20.70
N LYS A 120 -3.09 0.00 21.30
CA LYS A 120 -3.08 0.53 22.67
C LYS A 120 -4.36 0.10 23.38
N LEU A 121 -4.33 0.16 24.71
CA LEU A 121 -5.51 -0.05 25.54
C LEU A 121 -6.17 1.29 25.84
N ASP A 122 -7.48 1.35 25.64
CA ASP A 122 -8.32 2.46 26.10
C ASP A 122 -8.68 2.28 27.60
N SER A 123 -9.19 3.34 28.22
CA SER A 123 -9.71 3.40 29.59
C SER A 123 -10.77 2.33 29.90
N GLU A 124 -11.52 1.90 28.89
CA GLU A 124 -12.52 0.83 28.98
C GLU A 124 -11.93 -0.58 28.79
N GLY A 125 -10.61 -0.71 28.62
CA GLY A 125 -9.92 -1.99 28.43
C GLY A 125 -9.99 -2.54 27.00
N ARG A 126 -10.50 -1.76 26.04
CA ARG A 126 -10.56 -2.15 24.62
C ARG A 126 -9.22 -1.98 23.93
N ILE A 127 -8.91 -2.86 22.98
CA ILE A 127 -7.77 -2.72 22.09
C ILE A 127 -8.13 -1.75 20.96
N VAL A 128 -7.45 -0.62 20.91
CA VAL A 128 -7.68 0.46 19.93
C VAL A 128 -6.41 0.78 19.15
N THR A 129 -6.57 1.29 17.93
CA THR A 129 -5.48 1.88 17.15
C THR A 129 -5.06 3.23 17.72
N ASP A 130 -3.96 3.82 17.20
CA ASP A 130 -3.50 5.17 17.57
C ASP A 130 -4.57 6.27 17.35
N ASN A 131 -5.52 6.03 16.44
CA ASN A 131 -6.64 6.92 16.16
C ASN A 131 -7.89 6.65 17.03
N GLY A 132 -7.81 5.70 17.97
CA GLY A 132 -8.93 5.34 18.85
C GLY A 132 -9.96 4.39 18.22
N HIS A 133 -9.70 3.84 17.02
CA HIS A 133 -10.60 2.87 16.39
C HIS A 133 -10.41 1.48 17.04
N PRO A 134 -11.48 0.85 17.57
CA PRO A 134 -11.38 -0.46 18.21
C PRO A 134 -11.13 -1.58 17.20
N LEU A 135 -10.34 -2.57 17.61
CA LEU A 135 -10.08 -3.78 16.86
C LEU A 135 -11.33 -4.68 16.86
N GLN A 136 -11.62 -5.31 15.72
CA GLN A 136 -12.74 -6.25 15.56
C GLN A 136 -12.24 -7.70 15.45
N PRO A 137 -12.93 -8.70 16.05
CA PRO A 137 -14.04 -8.55 16.98
C PRO A 137 -13.59 -7.85 18.26
N GLU A 138 -14.50 -7.08 18.85
CA GLU A 138 -14.21 -6.33 20.07
C GLU A 138 -13.76 -7.28 21.19
N PHE A 139 -12.64 -6.94 21.82
CA PHE A 139 -12.11 -7.66 22.96
C PHE A 139 -11.79 -6.67 24.07
N ILE A 140 -12.44 -6.88 25.21
CA ILE A 140 -12.25 -6.09 26.42
C ILE A 140 -11.29 -6.87 27.31
N VAL A 141 -10.10 -6.31 27.52
CA VAL A 141 -9.09 -6.87 28.40
C VAL A 141 -9.49 -6.59 29.85
N PRO A 142 -9.67 -7.64 30.69
CA PRO A 142 -9.98 -7.45 32.11
C PRO A 142 -8.84 -6.73 32.84
N PRO A 143 -9.15 -5.88 33.84
CA PRO A 143 -8.13 -5.10 34.57
C PRO A 143 -7.17 -5.96 35.41
N GLU A 144 -7.48 -7.23 35.63
CA GLU A 144 -6.63 -8.18 36.36
C GLU A 144 -5.53 -8.79 35.47
N THR A 145 -5.51 -8.46 34.18
CA THR A 145 -4.53 -8.98 33.22
C THR A 145 -3.15 -8.35 33.46
N GLN A 146 -2.13 -9.18 33.64
CA GLN A 146 -0.73 -8.72 33.66
C GLN A 146 -0.03 -8.87 32.31
N ASN A 147 -0.28 -9.97 31.61
CA ASN A 147 0.35 -10.27 30.33
C ASN A 147 -0.70 -10.62 29.28
N ILE A 148 -0.52 -10.07 28.08
CA ILE A 148 -1.31 -10.43 26.90
C ILE A 148 -0.41 -11.25 26.00
N VAL A 149 -0.82 -12.47 25.69
CA VAL A 149 -0.11 -13.37 24.78
C VAL A 149 -0.94 -13.52 23.51
N VAL A 150 -0.29 -13.38 22.36
CA VAL A 150 -0.92 -13.56 21.06
C VAL A 150 -0.26 -14.75 20.39
N THR A 151 -1.06 -15.77 20.09
CA THR A 151 -0.60 -16.96 19.38
C THR A 151 -0.62 -16.73 17.86
N GLU A 152 0.15 -17.54 17.13
CA GLU A 152 0.24 -17.51 15.66
C GLU A 152 -1.14 -17.67 14.98
N ASP A 153 -2.08 -18.37 15.62
CA ASP A 153 -3.45 -18.56 15.12
C ASP A 153 -4.36 -17.33 15.28
N GLY A 154 -3.82 -16.22 15.80
CA GLY A 154 -4.55 -15.00 16.12
C GLY A 154 -5.40 -15.13 17.38
N ARG A 155 -5.08 -16.05 18.31
CA ARG A 155 -5.76 -16.09 19.61
C ARG A 155 -5.03 -15.20 20.60
N LEU A 156 -5.73 -14.18 21.08
CA LEU A 156 -5.36 -13.35 22.23
C LEU A 156 -5.73 -14.10 23.51
N THR A 157 -4.79 -14.26 24.41
CA THR A 157 -5.01 -14.76 25.78
C THR A 157 -4.52 -13.73 26.80
N CYS A 158 -5.35 -13.45 27.79
CA CYS A 158 -5.02 -12.61 28.93
C CYS A 158 -4.65 -13.49 30.12
N VAL A 159 -3.48 -13.25 30.70
CA VAL A 159 -2.92 -14.04 31.80
C VAL A 159 -2.85 -13.20 33.08
N ASP A 160 -3.28 -13.79 34.20
CA ASP A 160 -3.22 -13.19 35.55
C ASP A 160 -1.80 -13.29 36.18
N LYS A 161 -1.57 -12.59 37.29
CA LYS A 161 -0.42 -12.73 38.21
C LYS A 161 -0.09 -14.18 38.58
N ALA A 162 -1.09 -15.06 38.61
CA ALA A 162 -0.93 -16.48 38.95
C ALA A 162 -0.63 -17.38 37.74
N GLY A 163 -0.54 -16.83 36.52
CA GLY A 163 -0.33 -17.62 35.30
C GLY A 163 -1.59 -18.29 34.75
N GLY A 164 -2.77 -17.99 35.31
CA GLY A 164 -4.05 -18.50 34.84
C GLY A 164 -4.62 -17.68 33.68
N GLU A 165 -5.24 -18.36 32.70
CA GLU A 165 -5.95 -17.69 31.60
C GLU A 165 -7.27 -17.10 32.11
N ILE A 166 -7.43 -15.78 32.02
CA ILE A 166 -8.64 -15.06 32.48
C ILE A 166 -9.65 -14.92 31.34
N ALA A 167 -9.17 -14.60 30.15
CA ALA A 167 -10.00 -14.36 28.97
C ALA A 167 -9.22 -14.71 27.70
N SER A 168 -9.91 -15.31 26.72
CA SER A 168 -9.33 -15.55 25.41
C SER A 168 -10.31 -15.18 24.31
N ASN A 169 -9.83 -14.47 23.28
CA ASN A 169 -10.60 -14.18 22.09
C ASN A 169 -9.73 -14.34 20.85
N ARG A 170 -10.33 -14.49 19.67
CA ARG A 170 -9.62 -14.59 18.40
C ARG A 170 -9.66 -13.23 17.71
N THR A 171 -8.51 -12.64 17.42
CA THR A 171 -8.42 -11.45 16.57
C THR A 171 -8.83 -11.82 15.15
N ALA A 172 -9.60 -10.95 14.48
CA ALA A 172 -9.87 -11.11 13.06
C ALA A 172 -8.64 -10.62 12.28
N CYS A 173 -7.60 -11.45 12.26
CA CYS A 173 -6.71 -11.48 11.11
C CYS A 173 -7.51 -12.14 9.97
N THR A 174 -8.14 -11.31 9.14
CA THR A 174 -8.76 -11.82 7.91
C THR A 174 -7.69 -11.85 6.84
N VAL A 175 -7.37 -13.04 6.34
CA VAL A 175 -6.61 -13.24 5.11
C VAL A 175 -7.52 -12.80 3.96
N ALA A 176 -7.41 -11.53 3.56
CA ALA A 176 -7.98 -11.07 2.30
C ALA A 176 -6.99 -11.44 1.19
N VAL A 177 -7.36 -12.45 0.40
CA VAL A 177 -6.72 -12.79 -0.88
C VAL A 177 -7.10 -11.75 -1.93
#